data_AF-A0A2T8HG37-F1
#
_entry.id   AF-A0A2T8HG37-F1
#
_cell.length_a   1.000
_cell.length_b   1.000
_cell.length_c   1.000
_cell.angle_alpha   90.00
_cell.angle_beta   90.00
_cell.angle_gamma   90.00
#
_symmetry.space_group_name_H-M   'P 1'
#
loop_
_entity.id
_entity.type
_entity.pdbx_description
1 polymer ?
#
loop_
_entity_poly.entity_id
_entity_poly.type
_entity_poly.pdbx_seq_one_letter_code
_entity_poly.pdbx_strand_id
1 'polypeptide(L)' 'MDLTPEELQELLIGKDYPNEIRLNPAAVVTNAHQFLTIQFLMVAKHKGDLQRCAAWQRLREFYAATTENN' A
#
# COMPACT_ATOMS: atom_id res chain seq x y z
N MET A 1 -3.37 8.53 -14.23
CA MET A 1 -3.67 9.46 -13.13
C MET A 1 -2.71 9.08 -12.01
N ASP A 2 -1.85 10.00 -11.59
CA ASP A 2 -0.98 9.78 -10.44
C ASP A 2 -1.81 9.87 -9.16
N LEU A 3 -2.05 8.72 -8.51
CA LEU A 3 -2.67 8.64 -7.19
C LEU A 3 -1.77 9.34 -6.16
N THR A 4 -2.33 10.19 -5.30
CA THR A 4 -1.60 10.76 -4.17
C THR A 4 -1.61 9.80 -2.96
N PRO A 5 -0.70 9.97 -1.99
CA PRO A 5 -0.76 9.21 -0.73
C PRO A 5 -2.09 9.34 0.00
N GLU A 6 -2.69 10.53 0.01
CA GLU A 6 -3.96 10.81 0.67
C GLU A 6 -5.12 10.08 -0.01
N GLU A 7 -5.22 10.16 -1.33
CA GLU A 7 -6.25 9.44 -2.11
C GLU A 7 -6.11 7.94 -1.93
N LEU A 8 -4.87 7.42 -1.95
CA LEU A 8 -4.62 6.01 -1.74
C LEU A 8 -4.99 5.56 -0.32
N GLN A 9 -4.80 6.43 0.68
CA GLN A 9 -5.19 6.16 2.06
C GLN A 9 -6.71 6.04 2.19
N GLU A 10 -7.48 6.94 1.57
CA GLU A 10 -8.95 6.85 1.56
C GLU A 10 -9.44 5.59 0.85
N LEU A 11 -8.76 5.17 -0.22
CA LEU A 11 -9.10 3.97 -0.97
C LEU A 11 -8.74 2.67 -0.24
N LEU A 12 -7.77 2.68 0.67
CA LEU A 12 -7.25 1.47 1.30
C LEU A 12 -7.66 1.31 2.77
N ILE A 13 -7.87 2.40 3.51
CA ILE A 13 -8.24 2.33 4.92
C ILE A 13 -9.75 2.06 5.07
N GLY A 14 -10.12 1.23 6.05
CA GLY A 14 -11.52 0.90 6.36
C GLY A 14 -12.13 -0.21 5.50
N LYS A 15 -11.35 -0.83 4.61
CA LYS A 15 -11.74 -2.02 3.87
C LYS A 15 -11.29 -3.30 4.59
N ASP A 16 -12.08 -4.35 4.43
CA ASP A 16 -11.66 -5.71 4.76
C ASP A 16 -10.84 -6.30 3.63
N TYR A 17 -9.79 -7.02 4.00
CA TYR A 17 -8.86 -7.65 3.08
C TYR A 17 -8.76 -9.15 3.37
N PRO A 18 -8.46 -9.98 2.36
CA PRO A 18 -8.21 -11.39 2.60
C PRO A 18 -7.00 -11.58 3.53
N ASN A 19 -6.96 -12.73 4.21
CA ASN A 19 -5.88 -13.07 5.15
C ASN A 19 -4.48 -13.00 4.52
N GLU A 20 -4.37 -13.19 3.21
CA GLU A 20 -3.11 -13.12 2.48
C GLU A 20 -3.30 -12.35 1.17
N ILE A 21 -2.53 -11.27 1.00
CA ILE A 21 -2.44 -10.52 -0.25
C ILE A 21 -1.03 -10.68 -0.80
N ARG A 22 -0.91 -11.32 -1.95
CA ARG A 22 0.37 -11.44 -2.66
C ARG A 22 0.63 -10.15 -3.45
N LEU A 23 1.66 -9.41 -3.06
CA LEU A 23 2.09 -8.19 -3.77
C LEU A 23 2.89 -8.52 -5.02
N ASN A 24 3.81 -9.48 -4.88
CA ASN A 24 4.70 -9.95 -5.93
C ASN A 24 5.15 -11.39 -5.60
N PRO A 25 5.92 -12.08 -6.46
CA PRO A 25 6.33 -13.46 -6.22
C PRO A 25 7.10 -13.68 -4.90
N ALA A 26 7.78 -12.65 -4.38
CA ALA A 26 8.62 -12.71 -3.19
C ALA A 26 7.96 -12.14 -1.92
N ALA A 27 6.81 -11.48 -2.01
CA ALA A 27 6.19 -10.77 -0.91
C ALA A 27 4.69 -11.06 -0.77
N VAL A 28 4.29 -11.43 0.44
CA VAL A 28 2.89 -11.65 0.84
C VAL A 28 2.61 -10.82 2.09
N VAL A 29 1.51 -10.09 2.09
CA VAL A 29 1.00 -9.36 3.24
C VAL A 29 -0.05 -10.22 3.94
N THR A 30 0.24 -10.62 5.17
CA THR A 30 -0.65 -11.46 6.00
C THR A 30 -1.47 -10.65 7.00
N ASN A 31 -1.15 -9.37 7.18
CA ASN A 31 -1.90 -8.44 8.01
C ASN A 31 -1.98 -7.08 7.30
N ALA A 32 -3.07 -6.91 6.55
CA ALA A 32 -3.30 -5.72 5.73
C ALA A 32 -3.35 -4.44 6.57
N HIS A 33 -4.08 -4.43 7.69
CA HIS A 33 -4.23 -3.24 8.53
C HIS A 33 -2.88 -2.76 9.07
N GLN A 34 -2.10 -3.66 9.67
CA GLN A 34 -0.79 -3.33 10.21
C GLN A 34 0.17 -2.88 9.10
N PHE A 35 0.15 -3.56 7.95
CA PHE A 35 0.95 -3.19 6.80
C PHE A 35 0.64 -1.77 6.32
N LEU A 36 -0.64 -1.44 6.09
CA LEU A 36 -1.08 -0.13 5.62
C LEU A 36 -0.68 0.96 6.61
N THR A 37 -0.93 0.78 7.91
CA THR A 37 -0.52 1.75 8.94
C THR A 37 0.98 2.02 8.90
N ILE A 38 1.82 0.98 8.81
CA ILE A 38 3.27 1.14 8.76
C ILE A 38 3.70 1.84 7.47
N GLN A 39 3.19 1.43 6.31
CA GLN A 39 3.63 2.01 5.05
C GLN A 39 3.23 3.49 4.93
N PHE A 40 2.01 3.87 5.31
CA PHE A 40 1.60 5.28 5.31
C PHE A 40 2.43 6.12 6.29
N LEU A 41 2.77 5.58 7.47
CA LEU A 41 3.68 6.25 8.41
C LEU A 41 5.08 6.47 7.80
N MET A 42 5.59 5.48 7.08
CA MET A 42 6.89 5.57 6.41
C MET A 42 6.86 6.59 5.26
N VAL A 43 5.78 6.65 4.48
CA VAL A 43 5.58 7.66 3.44
C VAL A 43 5.53 9.06 4.07
N ALA A 44 4.73 9.26 5.12
CA ALA A 44 4.60 10.54 5.81
C ALA A 44 5.94 11.04 6.42
N LYS A 45 6.84 10.13 6.79
CA LYS A 45 8.17 10.45 7.32
C LYS A 45 9.25 10.56 6.24
N HIS A 46 8.97 10.18 4.99
CA HIS A 46 9.95 10.21 3.93
C HIS A 46 10.29 11.66 3.56
N LYS A 47 11.57 12.01 3.63
CA LYS A 47 12.07 13.32 3.21
C LYS A 47 12.77 13.15 1.86
N GLY A 48 12.05 13.39 0.77
CA GLY A 48 12.58 13.21 -0.58
C GLY A 48 11.51 12.99 -1.63
N ASP A 49 11.95 12.58 -2.81
CA ASP A 49 11.07 12.22 -3.93
C ASP A 49 10.24 10.98 -3.58
N LEU A 50 8.93 11.16 -3.57
CA LEU A 50 7.95 10.12 -3.28
C LEU A 50 8.13 8.89 -4.19
N GLN A 51 8.53 9.07 -5.45
CA GLN A 51 8.74 7.96 -6.40
C GLN A 51 9.91 7.05 -5.98
N ARG A 52 10.84 7.57 -5.17
CA ARG A 52 11.97 6.82 -4.61
C ARG A 52 11.66 6.22 -3.23
N CYS A 53 10.48 6.47 -2.67
CA CYS A 53 10.09 5.90 -1.39
C CYS A 53 9.63 4.44 -1.58
N ALA A 54 10.38 3.50 -1.00
CA ALA A 54 10.01 2.08 -1.06
C ALA A 54 8.64 1.77 -0.43
N ALA A 55 8.26 2.51 0.62
CA ALA A 55 6.93 2.37 1.22
C ALA A 55 5.81 2.82 0.26
N TRP A 56 6.07 3.86 -0.53
CA TRP A 56 5.14 4.31 -1.56
C TRP A 56 4.98 3.27 -2.67
N GLN A 57 6.08 2.68 -3.14
CA GLN A 57 6.03 1.61 -4.14
C GLN A 57 5.21 0.42 -3.67
N ARG A 58 5.43 -0.03 -2.42
CA ARG A 58 4.67 -1.13 -1.80
C ARG A 58 3.18 -0.85 -1.63
N LEU A 59 2.80 0.40 -1.31
CA LEU A 59 1.40 0.79 -1.23
C LEU A 59 0.70 0.71 -2.59
N ARG A 60 1.39 1.11 -3.67
CA ARG A 60 0.85 0.96 -5.03
C ARG A 60 0.72 -0.50 -5.44
N GLU A 61 1.73 -1.34 -5.13
CA GLU A 61 1.66 -2.78 -5.36
C GLU A 61 0.48 -3.42 -4.60
N PHE A 62 0.26 -3.00 -3.36
CA PHE A 62 -0.88 -3.46 -2.55
C PHE A 62 -2.21 -3.04 -3.15
N TYR A 63 -2.34 -1.78 -3.57
CA TYR A 63 -3.53 -1.30 -4.24
C TYR A 63 -3.81 -2.04 -5.56
N ALA A 64 -2.77 -2.28 -6.38
CA ALA A 64 -2.92 -3.08 -7.60
C ALA A 64 -3.38 -4.51 -7.28
N ALA A 65 -2.72 -5.19 -6.34
CA ALA A 65 -3.07 -6.56 -5.95
C ALA A 65 -4.50 -6.71 -5.38
N THR A 66 -5.03 -5.65 -4.77
CA THR A 66 -6.39 -5.62 -4.20
C THR A 66 -7.46 -5.13 -5.17
N THR A 67 -7.06 -4.47 -6.26
CA THR A 67 -7.97 -3.97 -7.30
C THR A 67 -8.08 -4.93 -8.49
N GLU A 68 -6.99 -5.62 -8.86
CA GLU A 68 -7.00 -6.62 -9.96
C GLU A 68 -7.65 -7.96 -9.60
N ASN A 69 -7.92 -8.22 -8.31
CA ASN A 69 -8.62 -9.42 -7.85
C ASN A 69 -10.14 -9.20 -7.65
N ASN A 70 -10.73 -8.17 -8.27
CA ASN A 70 -12.16 -7.85 -8.21
C ASN A 70 -12.79 -7.81 -9.60
#